data_AF-A0A520K8W6-F1
#
_entry.id   AF-A0A520K8W6-F1
#
_cell.length_a   1.000
_cell.length_b   1.000
_cell.length_c   1.000
_cell.angle_alpha   90.00
_cell.angle_beta   90.00
_cell.angle_gamma   90.00
#
_symmetry.space_group_name_H-M   'P 1'
#
loop_
_entity.id
_entity.type
_entity.pdbx_description
1 polymer ?
#
loop_
_entity_poly.entity_id
_entity_poly.type
_entity_poly.pdbx_seq_one_letter_code
_entity_poly.pdbx_strand_id
1 'polypeptide(L)'
;MEVIAVTQVIKKDKRREPFDPGKIRRSIETAAKEAGLSDKRIKEIVDKVSQVAIDVGKKKAEIETRVLRETLLKKLDELEPAVSKA
;
A
#
# COMPACT_ATOMS: atom_id res chain seq x y z
N MET A 1 10.69 -11.58 -21.52
CA MET A 1 11.29 -10.43 -20.82
C MET A 1 10.14 -9.68 -20.19
N GLU A 2 9.79 -10.00 -18.94
CA GLU A 2 8.68 -9.33 -18.27
C GLU A 2 9.19 -7.98 -17.78
N VAL A 3 8.67 -6.92 -18.37
CA VAL A 3 9.03 -5.55 -18.05
C VAL A 3 8.55 -5.30 -16.62
N ILE A 4 9.46 -5.31 -15.65
CA ILE A 4 9.16 -4.77 -14.31
C ILE A 4 9.03 -3.26 -14.52
N ALA A 5 7.82 -2.80 -14.83
CA ALA A 5 7.53 -1.38 -14.87
C ALA A 5 7.87 -0.82 -13.49
N VAL A 6 8.98 -0.08 -13.41
CA VAL A 6 9.42 0.54 -12.17
C VAL A 6 8.54 1.76 -11.95
N THR A 7 7.30 1.53 -11.50
CA THR A 7 6.33 2.58 -11.18
C THR A 7 7.02 3.63 -10.33
N GLN A 8 7.06 4.86 -10.81
CA GLN A 8 7.62 5.96 -10.03
C GLN A 8 6.51 6.55 -9.16
N VAL A 9 6.75 6.59 -7.86
CA VAL A 9 5.89 7.30 -6.92
C VAL A 9 6.37 8.75 -6.83
N ILE A 10 5.50 9.70 -7.17
CA ILE A 10 5.77 11.13 -7.07
C ILE A 10 5.45 11.58 -5.65
N LYS A 11 6.46 12.08 -4.92
CA LYS A 11 6.36 12.60 -3.56
C LYS A 11 5.82 14.05 -3.57
N LYS A 12 5.41 14.54 -2.40
CA LYS A 12 4.87 15.92 -2.24
C LYS A 12 5.87 17.00 -2.69
N ASP A 13 7.16 16.75 -2.53
CA ASP A 13 8.27 17.60 -2.96
C ASP A 13 8.68 17.41 -4.43
N LYS A 14 7.84 16.73 -5.23
CA LYS A 14 8.06 16.37 -6.63
C LYS A 14 9.21 15.38 -6.88
N ARG A 15 9.85 14.84 -5.84
CA ARG A 15 10.82 13.76 -6.01
C ARG A 15 10.13 12.48 -6.51
N ARG A 16 10.84 11.74 -7.35
CA ARG A 16 10.40 10.45 -7.88
C ARG A 16 11.18 9.36 -7.18
N GLU A 17 10.45 8.38 -6.65
CA GLU A 17 11.03 7.23 -5.99
C GLU A 17 10.44 5.96 -6.61
N PRO A 18 11.24 4.91 -6.86
CA PRO A 18 10.69 3.64 -7.29
C PRO A 18 9.67 3.12 -6.27
N PHE A 19 8.54 2.62 -6.76
CA PHE A 19 7.52 1.99 -5.94
C PHE A 19 8.10 0.76 -5.24
N ASP A 20 8.12 0.79 -3.92
CA ASP A 20 8.58 -0.30 -3.07
C ASP A 20 7.38 -0.91 -2.32
N PRO A 21 6.88 -2.09 -2.76
CA PRO A 21 5.79 -2.77 -2.07
C PRO A 21 6.17 -3.22 -0.65
N GLY A 22 7.47 -3.38 -0.34
CA GLY A 22 7.97 -3.72 0.99
C GLY A 22 7.76 -2.61 2.02
N LYS A 23 7.70 -1.34 1.58
CA LYS A 23 7.34 -0.21 2.47
C LYS A 23 5.86 -0.23 2.82
N ILE A 24 5.01 -0.53 1.83
CA ILE A 24 3.56 -0.63 2.02
C ILE A 24 3.23 -1.76 3.00
N ARG A 25 3.82 -2.95 2.79
CA ARG A 25 3.66 -4.10 3.69
C ARG A 25 3.96 -3.75 5.15
N ARG A 26 5.14 -3.18 5.39
CA ARG A 26 5.58 -2.80 6.74
C ARG A 26 4.66 -1.76 7.38
N SER A 27 4.23 -0.75 6.62
CA SER A 27 3.34 0.28 7.13
C SER A 27 1.98 -0.29 7.57
N ILE A 28 1.41 -1.21 6.79
CA ILE A 28 0.11 -1.84 7.10
C ILE A 28 0.26 -2.82 8.25
N GLU A 29 1.36 -3.57 8.28
CA GLU A 29 1.65 -4.52 9.35
C GLU A 29 1.75 -3.80 10.71
N THR A 30 2.45 -2.67 10.77
CA THR A 30 2.53 -1.86 11.99
C THR A 30 1.15 -1.36 12.43
N ALA A 31 0.39 -0.73 11.53
CA ALA A 31 -0.94 -0.22 11.86
C ALA A 31 -1.89 -1.35 12.30
N ALA A 32 -1.80 -2.52 11.67
CA ALA A 32 -2.64 -3.67 11.99
C ALA A 32 -2.29 -4.28 13.36
N LYS A 33 -1.01 -4.22 13.76
CA LYS A 33 -0.56 -4.58 15.12
C LYS A 33 -1.06 -3.57 16.17
N GLU A 34 -0.97 -2.27 15.88
CA GLU A 34 -1.46 -1.20 16.75
C GLU A 34 -2.98 -1.30 16.96
N ALA A 35 -3.72 -1.72 15.93
CA ALA A 35 -5.15 -2.02 16.01
C ALA A 35 -5.50 -3.31 16.79
N GLY A 36 -4.50 -4.05 17.29
CA GLY A 36 -4.72 -5.25 18.12
C GLY A 36 -5.22 -6.48 17.36
N LEU A 37 -4.96 -6.56 16.04
CA LEU A 37 -5.40 -7.70 15.23
C LEU A 37 -4.53 -8.94 15.45
N SER A 38 -5.13 -10.11 15.24
CA SER A 38 -4.38 -11.38 15.25
C SER A 38 -3.40 -11.47 14.08
N ASP A 39 -2.29 -12.19 14.26
CA ASP A 39 -1.26 -12.38 13.21
C ASP A 39 -1.84 -12.91 11.88
N LYS A 40 -2.82 -13.83 11.98
CA LYS A 40 -3.51 -14.38 10.81
C LYS A 40 -4.26 -13.27 10.05
N ARG A 41 -4.93 -12.38 10.77
CA ARG A 41 -5.71 -11.27 10.19
C ARG A 41 -4.78 -10.18 9.64
N ILE A 42 -3.71 -9.86 10.36
CA ILE A 42 -2.65 -8.94 9.89
C ILE A 42 -2.11 -9.43 8.55
N LYS A 43 -1.71 -10.70 8.45
CA LYS A 43 -1.17 -11.28 7.21
C LYS A 43 -2.17 -11.18 6.06
N GLU A 44 -3.45 -11.51 6.30
CA GLU A 44 -4.49 -11.41 5.29
C GLU A 44 -4.68 -9.98 4.75
N ILE A 45 -4.71 -8.97 5.64
CA ILE A 45 -4.87 -7.57 5.27
C ILE A 45 -3.63 -7.07 4.51
N VAL A 46 -2.45 -7.37 5.03
CA VAL A 46 -1.16 -7.01 4.40
C VAL A 46 -1.09 -7.57 2.98
N ASP A 47 -1.43 -8.85 2.78
CA ASP A 47 -1.40 -9.48 1.46
C ASP A 47 -2.40 -8.83 0.50
N LYS A 48 -3.66 -8.63 0.93
CA LYS A 48 -4.71 -8.02 0.08
C LYS A 48 -4.39 -6.59 -0.32
N VAL A 49 -3.97 -5.74 0.62
CA VAL A 49 -3.68 -4.34 0.35
C VAL A 49 -2.38 -4.18 -0.45
N SER A 50 -1.38 -5.03 -0.20
CA SER A 50 -0.15 -5.05 -1.01
C SER A 50 -0.43 -5.45 -2.46
N GLN A 51 -1.34 -6.40 -2.69
CA GLN A 51 -1.72 -6.78 -4.03
C GLN A 51 -2.36 -5.61 -4.79
N VAL A 52 -3.24 -4.85 -4.14
CA VAL A 52 -3.82 -3.62 -4.73
C VAL A 52 -2.73 -2.60 -5.06
N ALA A 53 -1.76 -2.40 -4.16
CA ALA A 53 -0.64 -1.49 -4.40
C ALA A 53 0.18 -1.90 -5.63
N ILE A 54 0.47 -3.19 -5.77
CA ILE A 54 1.18 -3.76 -6.93
C ILE A 54 0.36 -3.59 -8.21
N ASP A 55 -0.93 -3.88 -8.18
CA ASP A 55 -1.81 -3.79 -9.35
C ASP A 55 -1.95 -2.34 -9.83
N VAL A 56 -2.06 -1.40 -8.88
CA VAL A 56 -2.06 0.04 -9.18
C VAL A 56 -0.73 0.47 -9.78
N GLY A 57 0.39 -0.02 -9.24
CA GLY A 57 1.72 0.23 -9.80
C GLY A 57 1.85 -0.29 -11.22
N LYS A 58 1.48 -1.54 -11.48
CA LYS A 58 1.56 -2.15 -12.83
C LYS A 58 0.74 -1.39 -13.88
N LYS A 59 -0.37 -0.78 -13.48
CA LYS A 59 -1.26 -0.03 -14.39
C LYS A 59 -0.79 1.40 -14.69
N LYS A 60 0.16 1.95 -13.92
CA LYS A 60 0.60 3.35 -14.05
C LYS A 60 2.12 3.47 -14.09
N ALA A 61 2.64 4.19 -15.07
CA ALA A 61 4.07 4.50 -15.13
C ALA A 61 4.50 5.44 -13.97
N GLU A 62 3.63 6.39 -13.63
CA GLU A 62 3.82 7.33 -12.52
C GLU A 62 2.54 7.42 -11.67
N ILE A 63 2.68 7.44 -10.35
CA ILE A 63 1.57 7.64 -9.42
C ILE A 63 1.94 8.64 -8.34
N GLU A 64 1.08 9.60 -8.07
CA GLU A 64 1.26 10.46 -6.91
C GLU A 64 1.11 9.67 -5.61
N THR A 65 2.00 9.92 -4.65
CA THR A 65 1.96 9.30 -3.32
C THR A 65 0.60 9.48 -2.66
N ARG A 66 -0.06 10.63 -2.89
CA ARG A 66 -1.37 10.94 -2.32
C ARG A 66 -2.45 10.02 -2.87
N VAL A 67 -2.48 9.83 -4.19
CA VAL A 67 -3.44 8.95 -4.87
C VAL A 67 -3.22 7.50 -4.46
N LEU A 68 -1.96 7.05 -4.39
CA LEU A 68 -1.63 5.71 -3.91
C LEU A 68 -2.14 5.52 -2.47
N ARG A 69 -1.84 6.47 -1.58
CA ARG A 69 -2.29 6.42 -0.18
C ARG A 69 -3.80 6.39 -0.04
N GLU A 70 -4.52 7.27 -0.73
CA GLU A 70 -5.99 7.32 -0.70
C GLU A 70 -6.60 5.99 -1.18
N THR A 71 -6.02 5.37 -2.21
CA THR A 71 -6.47 4.06 -2.71
C THR A 71 -6.28 2.96 -1.68
N LEU A 72 -5.10 2.93 -1.03
CA LEU A 72 -4.79 1.93 -0.01
C LEU A 72 -5.64 2.12 1.25
N LEU A 73 -5.85 3.37 1.69
CA LEU A 73 -6.69 3.69 2.84
C LEU A 73 -8.15 3.29 2.59
N LYS A 74 -8.71 3.58 1.41
CA LYS A 74 -10.06 3.12 1.06
C LYS A 74 -10.17 1.60 1.11
N LYS A 75 -9.17 0.87 0.60
CA LYS A 75 -9.17 -0.60 0.66
C LYS A 75 -9.05 -1.11 2.10
N LEU A 76 -8.24 -0.43 2.91
CA LEU A 76 -8.07 -0.76 4.32
C LEU A 76 -9.36 -0.49 5.11
N ASP A 77 -10.04 0.63 4.87
CA ASP A 77 -11.36 0.93 5.42
C ASP A 77 -12.41 -0.14 5.06
N GLU A 78 -12.42 -0.62 3.81
CA GLU A 78 -13.32 -1.69 3.38
C GLU A 78 -13.03 -3.03 4.07
N LEU A 79 -11.76 -3.34 4.29
CA LEU A 79 -11.34 -4.63 4.84
C LEU A 79 -11.39 -4.64 6.36
N GLU A 80 -10.92 -3.57 7.00
CA GLU A 80 -10.73 -3.45 8.44
C GLU A 80 -10.64 -1.98 8.89
N PRO A 81 -11.79 -1.33 9.18
CA PRO A 81 -11.86 0.08 9.61
C PRO A 81 -11.10 0.39 10.91
N ALA A 82 -10.76 -0.62 11.71
CA ALA A 82 -9.96 -0.44 12.93
C ALA A 82 -8.51 -0.06 12.62
N VAL A 83 -7.97 -0.51 11.47
CA VAL A 83 -6.56 -0.27 11.08
C VAL A 83 -6.39 1.09 10.42
N SER A 84 -7.40 1.59 9.71
CA SER A 84 -7.34 2.90 9.04
C SER A 84 -7.39 4.08 10.01
N LYS A 85 -7.87 3.84 11.25
CA LYS A 85 -8.01 4.83 12.32
C LYS A 85 -6.87 4.83 13.34
N ALA A 86 -6.00 3.81 13.30
CA ALA A 86 -4.79 3.72 14.10
C ALA A 86 -3.69 4.59 13.48
#